data_AF-A0A6G3WQT1-F1
#
_entry.id   AF-A0A6G3WQT1-F1
#
_cell.length_a   1.000
_cell.length_b   1.000
_cell.length_c   1.000
_cell.angle_alpha   90.00
_cell.angle_beta   90.00
_cell.angle_gamma   90.00
#
_symmetry.space_group_name_H-M   'P 1'
#
loop_
_entity.id
_entity.type
_entity.pdbx_description
1 polymer ?
#
loop_
_entity_poly.entity_id
_entity_poly.type
_entity_poly.pdbx_seq_one_letter_code
_entity_poly.pdbx_strand_id
1 'polypeptide(L)' 'YEPNSFGGPSQTDRPLWQPLPVTGPTGNHEAPAHAEDSDFVQAGDLYRLFSEDEKVRLIENLAGFIAKVSRDD' A
#
# COMPACT_ATOMS: atom_id res chain seq x y z
N TYR A 1 -26.10 -21.87 -18.13
CA TYR A 1 -26.60 -20.88 -17.15
C TYR A 1 -26.95 -21.61 -15.86
N GLU A 2 -26.97 -20.93 -14.72
CA GLU A 2 -27.39 -21.46 -13.40
C GLU A 2 -28.30 -20.38 -12.76
N PRO A 3 -29.36 -20.75 -12.00
CA PRO A 3 -29.88 -22.10 -11.79
C PRO A 3 -30.46 -22.73 -13.08
N ASN A 4 -30.33 -24.04 -13.28
CA ASN A 4 -30.87 -24.74 -14.45
C ASN A 4 -31.35 -26.17 -14.13
N SER A 5 -32.22 -26.72 -14.99
CA SER A 5 -32.86 -28.03 -14.83
C SER A 5 -32.10 -29.20 -15.48
N PHE A 6 -30.89 -28.99 -16.00
CA PHE A 6 -30.13 -30.01 -16.74
C PHE A 6 -29.14 -30.79 -15.86
N GLY A 7 -29.21 -30.65 -14.53
CA GLY A 7 -28.31 -31.36 -13.61
C GLY A 7 -26.84 -30.96 -13.77
N GLY A 8 -26.58 -29.76 -14.30
CA GLY A 8 -25.22 -29.20 -14.42
C GLY A 8 -24.63 -28.79 -13.07
N PRO A 9 -23.39 -28.27 -13.05
CA PRO A 9 -22.73 -27.84 -11.83
C PRO A 9 -23.58 -26.87 -11.00
N SER A 10 -23.60 -27.06 -9.68
CA SER A 10 -24.31 -26.23 -8.70
C SER A 10 -23.35 -25.68 -7.65
N GLN A 11 -23.76 -24.58 -7.00
CA GLN A 11 -23.00 -24.03 -5.87
C GLN A 11 -22.96 -25.04 -4.71
N THR A 12 -21.85 -25.02 -3.96
CA THR A 12 -21.60 -25.96 -2.86
C THR A 12 -22.00 -25.43 -1.50
N ASP A 13 -22.40 -24.16 -1.41
CA ASP A 13 -22.63 -23.38 -0.18
C ASP A 13 -21.46 -23.42 0.83
N ARG A 14 -20.29 -23.90 0.41
CA ARG A 14 -19.08 -23.87 1.23
C ARG A 14 -18.51 -22.45 1.21
N PRO A 15 -18.29 -21.83 2.39
CA PRO A 15 -17.61 -20.55 2.45
C PRO A 15 -16.21 -20.65 1.82
N LEU A 16 -15.93 -19.78 0.85
CA LEU A 16 -14.59 -19.68 0.25
C LEU A 16 -13.59 -19.02 1.22
N TRP A 17 -14.09 -18.16 2.11
CA TRP A 17 -13.33 -17.45 3.13
C TRP A 17 -14.12 -17.32 4.43
N GLN A 18 -13.40 -16.99 5.49
CA GLN A 18 -13.98 -16.69 6.80
C GLN A 18 -14.73 -15.35 6.74
N PRO A 19 -15.89 -15.22 7.39
CA PRO A 19 -16.58 -13.94 7.50
C PRO A 19 -15.70 -12.90 8.22
N LEU A 20 -15.65 -11.67 7.70
CA LEU A 20 -15.00 -10.54 8.35
C LEU A 20 -16.06 -9.54 8.84
N PRO A 21 -16.20 -9.29 10.16
CA PRO A 21 -17.08 -8.26 10.65
C PRO A 21 -16.57 -6.88 10.21
N VAL A 22 -17.46 -6.05 9.68
CA VAL A 22 -17.17 -4.67 9.27
C VAL A 22 -18.07 -3.71 10.05
N THR A 23 -17.57 -2.52 10.34
CA THR A 23 -18.29 -1.47 11.09
C THR A 23 -18.07 -0.10 10.45
N GLY A 24 -18.98 0.85 10.73
CA GLY A 24 -18.90 2.21 10.21
C GLY A 24 -19.75 2.47 8.96
N PRO A 25 -19.94 3.75 8.58
CA PRO A 25 -20.70 4.13 7.39
C PRO A 25 -19.88 4.00 6.10
N THR A 26 -20.54 3.82 4.97
CA THR A 26 -19.91 3.92 3.65
C THR A 26 -19.66 5.39 3.29
N GLY A 27 -18.55 5.66 2.60
CA GLY A 27 -18.20 7.02 2.19
C GLY A 27 -16.71 7.17 1.91
N ASN A 28 -16.30 8.40 1.63
CA ASN A 28 -14.89 8.77 1.63
C ASN A 28 -14.45 8.96 3.08
N HIS A 29 -13.37 8.28 3.45
CA HIS A 29 -12.77 8.38 4.77
C HIS A 29 -11.33 8.82 4.61
N GLU A 30 -10.87 9.71 5.49
CA GLU A 30 -9.45 10.02 5.59
C GLU A 30 -8.69 8.76 6.03
N ALA A 31 -7.45 8.62 5.57
CA ALA A 31 -6.58 7.56 6.06
C ALA A 31 -6.38 7.75 7.57
N PRO A 32 -6.51 6.70 8.40
CA PRO A 32 -6.25 6.80 9.82
C PRO A 32 -4.83 7.29 10.09
N ALA A 33 -4.69 8.28 10.96
CA ALA A 33 -3.38 8.73 11.42
C ALA A 33 -2.81 7.75 12.46
N HIS A 34 -1.75 7.05 12.12
CA HIS A 34 -0.93 6.26 13.04
C HIS A 34 0.02 7.18 13.84
N ALA A 35 0.43 6.76 15.03
CA ALA A 35 1.35 7.53 15.86
C ALA A 35 2.73 7.74 15.18
N GLU A 36 3.10 6.81 14.31
CA GLU A 36 4.26 6.85 13.43
C GLU A 36 4.07 7.61 12.10
N ASP A 37 2.90 8.18 11.84
CA ASP A 37 2.62 9.02 10.65
C ASP A 37 3.20 10.44 10.78
N SER A 38 4.45 10.53 11.20
CA SER A 38 5.33 11.57 10.67
C SER A 38 6.04 10.91 9.50
N ASP A 39 5.85 11.40 8.28
CA ASP A 39 6.28 10.81 6.99
C ASP A 39 7.76 10.34 6.90
N PHE A 40 8.50 10.49 7.99
CA PHE A 40 9.94 10.34 8.13
C PHE A 40 10.36 9.20 9.07
N VAL A 41 9.46 8.58 9.87
CA VAL A 41 9.87 7.56 10.86
C VAL A 41 10.49 6.34 10.15
N GLN A 42 9.69 5.64 9.35
CA GLN A 42 10.14 4.41 8.68
C GLN A 42 11.26 4.68 7.67
N ALA A 43 11.17 5.79 6.92
CA ALA A 43 12.21 6.19 5.97
C ALA A 43 13.54 6.53 6.66
N GLY A 44 13.47 7.22 7.80
CA GLY A 44 14.62 7.52 8.63
C GLY A 44 15.24 6.26 9.23
N ASP A 45 14.42 5.32 9.69
CA ASP A 45 14.88 4.03 10.23
C ASP A 45 15.62 3.24 9.16
N LEU A 46 15.05 3.17 7.95
CA LEU A 46 15.72 2.56 6.79
C LEU A 46 17.08 3.21 6.50
N TYR A 47 17.14 4.56 6.47
CA TYR A 47 18.41 5.27 6.23
C TYR A 47 19.48 4.97 7.28
N ARG A 48 19.07 4.81 8.56
CA ARG A 48 19.99 4.46 9.65
C ARG A 48 20.54 3.04 9.55
N LEU A 49 19.85 2.13 8.85
CA LEU A 49 20.30 0.77 8.61
C LEU A 49 21.37 0.66 7.50
N PHE A 50 21.50 1.66 6.64
CA PHE A 50 22.46 1.65 5.53
C PHE A 50 23.90 1.80 6.00
N SER A 51 24.80 1.10 5.31
CA SER A 51 26.24 1.39 5.34
C SER A 51 26.52 2.77 4.74
N GLU A 52 27.71 3.32 5.01
CA GLU A 52 28.09 4.63 4.48
C GLU A 52 28.11 4.66 2.94
N ASP A 53 28.61 3.60 2.29
CA ASP A 53 28.60 3.48 0.83
C ASP A 53 27.18 3.44 0.24
N GLU A 54 26.23 2.82 0.93
CA GLU A 54 24.82 2.79 0.53
C GLU A 54 24.16 4.16 0.67
N LYS A 55 24.48 4.90 1.75
CA LYS A 55 24.02 6.28 1.93
C LYS A 55 24.54 7.19 0.83
N VAL A 56 25.82 7.07 0.45
CA VAL A 56 26.40 7.84 -0.66
C VAL A 56 25.65 7.57 -1.96
N ARG A 57 25.45 6.31 -2.33
CA ARG A 57 24.69 5.96 -3.54
C ARG A 57 23.25 6.48 -3.52
N LEU A 58 22.56 6.42 -2.38
CA LEU A 58 21.22 6.98 -2.23
C LEU A 58 21.21 8.49 -2.51
N ILE A 59 22.15 9.22 -1.91
CA ILE A 59 22.25 10.68 -2.05
C ILE A 59 22.59 11.07 -3.50
N GLU A 60 23.54 10.38 -4.13
CA GLU A 60 23.93 10.61 -5.52
C GLU A 60 22.75 10.38 -6.48
N ASN A 61 22.01 9.30 -6.29
CA ASN A 61 20.82 9.00 -7.08
C ASN A 61 19.76 10.11 -6.92
N LEU A 62 19.47 10.52 -5.68
CA LEU A 62 18.47 11.54 -5.41
C LEU A 62 18.88 12.89 -6.02
N ALA A 63 20.11 13.34 -5.76
CA ALA A 63 20.64 14.60 -6.29
C ALA A 63 20.67 14.61 -7.82
N GLY A 64 21.09 13.50 -8.45
CA GLY A 64 21.16 13.38 -9.91
C GLY A 64 19.81 13.51 -10.62
N PHE A 65 18.70 13.16 -9.96
CA PHE A 65 17.36 13.37 -10.51
C PHE A 65 16.76 14.72 -10.12
N ILE A 66 16.89 15.16 -8.86
CA ILE A 66 16.36 16.45 -8.41
C ILE A 66 17.00 17.61 -9.21
N ALA A 67 18.28 17.53 -9.53
CA ALA A 67 18.97 18.58 -10.29
C ALA A 67 18.42 18.79 -11.71
N LYS A 68 17.63 17.84 -12.24
CA LYS A 68 17.00 17.94 -13.57
C LYS A 68 15.64 18.62 -13.51
N VAL A 69 15.09 18.84 -12.32
CA VAL A 69 13.78 19.47 -12.14
C VAL A 69 13.94 20.97 -12.23
N SER A 70 13.28 21.60 -13.19
CA SER A 70 13.09 23.04 -13.27
C SER A 70 11.70 23.42 -12.77
N ARG A 71 11.56 24.69 -12.41
CA ARG A 71 10.27 25.31 -12.16
C ARG A 71 9.63 25.70 -13.49
N ASP A 72 8.33 25.42 -13.62
CA ASP A 72 7.51 25.77 -14.78
C ASP A 72 6.65 27.03 -14.52
N ASP A 73 6.74 27.62 -13.32
CA ASP A 73 6.11 28.89 -12.92
C ASP A 73 6.88 30.13 -13.38
#